data_AF-A0AAU2JQY9-F1
#
_entry.id   AF-A0AAU2JQY9-F1
#
_cell.length_a   1.000
_cell.length_b   1.000
_cell.length_c   1.000
_cell.angle_alpha   90.00
_cell.angle_beta   90.00
_cell.angle_gamma   90.00
#
_symmetry.space_group_name_H-M   'P 1'
#
loop_
_entity.id
_entity.type
_entity.pdbx_description
1 polymer ?
#
loop_
_entity_poly.entity_id
_entity_poly.type
_entity_poly.pdbx_seq_one_letter_code
_entity_poly.pdbx_strand_id
1 'polypeptide(L)'
;MPFEDELGEALRRAGDGFTADRHALAAAGEERGRRLVARRRAAVVGGSVLALAVIGTAGAYSGGLLGGSGAADVAAPAPLQSGRSGKGTGADGNFTGGGSGAVTGDQLIAVLKELLPAGQLTGTKAVGTDKPPMVSGVFDDGKGKAALSLALARIDPNGSHARARTECGDKNIQEYDSCTVEQLADGSKVLLHQGYEYPDRRVDTKVWWASLVTPQGFHVTLSEWNAAGEKGAGISRPNPPLTTAQLKAIVTSDKWLAALNDLPAAEPEQPRDGSSVSLVDEKAGPALERLVTKHGIPVVSKGEDGGSGYVVLDDGKGKSLVQLSITKGEEAARDFTGGDAAPLEDGTQVKVTQRPAQKGKGVVEWSVDTLHKNGLRVVVLAYNTANVSGSATREAPALTLEQLKELVLAPGWNRASGS
;
A
#
# COMPACT_ATOMS: atom_id res chain seq x y z
N MET A 1 -9.69 -27.02 42.89
CA MET A 1 -8.68 -26.82 41.83
C MET A 1 -9.38 -26.02 40.74
N PRO A 2 -8.89 -24.83 40.34
CA PRO A 2 -9.55 -24.03 39.32
C PRO A 2 -9.38 -24.68 37.94
N PHE A 3 -10.43 -24.61 37.12
CA PHE A 3 -10.51 -25.19 35.77
C PHE A 3 -9.37 -24.74 34.84
N GLU A 4 -8.82 -23.54 35.08
CA GLU A 4 -7.74 -22.96 34.29
C GLU A 4 -6.42 -23.76 34.41
N ASP A 5 -6.15 -24.33 35.58
CA ASP A 5 -4.94 -25.14 35.81
C ASP A 5 -5.04 -26.50 35.11
N GLU A 6 -6.23 -27.12 35.11
CA GLU A 6 -6.47 -28.38 34.41
C GLU A 6 -6.42 -28.22 32.89
N LEU A 7 -6.94 -27.12 32.36
CA LEU A 7 -6.85 -26.81 30.93
C LEU A 7 -5.40 -26.55 30.51
N GLY A 8 -4.64 -25.83 31.33
CA GLY A 8 -3.22 -25.57 31.09
C GLY A 8 -2.38 -26.85 31.06
N GLU A 9 -2.65 -27.79 31.98
CA GLU A 9 -2.00 -29.10 31.97
C GLU A 9 -2.43 -29.97 30.79
N ALA A 10 -3.72 -29.98 30.43
CA ALA A 10 -4.23 -30.75 29.31
C ALA A 10 -3.61 -30.30 27.98
N LEU A 11 -3.43 -28.99 27.78
CA LEU A 11 -2.78 -28.43 26.59
C LEU A 11 -1.28 -28.74 26.55
N ARG A 12 -0.56 -28.68 27.68
CA ARG A 12 0.85 -29.11 27.75
C ARG A 12 1.01 -30.59 27.43
N ARG A 13 0.16 -31.44 28.00
CA ARG A 13 0.16 -32.89 27.75
C ARG A 13 -0.12 -33.23 26.29
N ALA A 14 -1.02 -32.48 25.64
CA ALA A 14 -1.31 -32.62 24.21
C ALA A 14 -0.16 -32.14 23.31
N GLY A 15 0.54 -31.07 23.71
CA GLY A 15 1.71 -30.55 23.01
C GLY A 15 2.94 -31.47 23.12
N ASP A 16 3.23 -31.97 24.32
CA ASP A 16 4.39 -32.84 24.59
C ASP A 16 4.26 -34.22 23.92
N GLY A 17 3.03 -34.67 23.64
CA GLY A 17 2.74 -35.90 22.89
C GLY A 17 2.75 -35.75 21.37
N PHE A 18 2.87 -34.53 20.83
CA PHE A 18 2.80 -34.29 19.40
C PHE A 18 4.20 -34.34 18.76
N THR A 19 4.59 -35.52 18.28
CA THR A 19 5.74 -35.69 17.40
C THR A 19 5.27 -35.76 15.95
N ALA A 20 5.44 -34.67 15.21
CA ALA A 20 5.22 -34.68 13.77
C ALA A 20 6.26 -35.57 13.07
N ASP A 21 5.79 -36.52 12.27
CA ASP A 21 6.66 -37.27 11.36
C ASP A 21 7.15 -36.34 10.25
N ARG A 22 8.33 -35.75 10.51
CA ARG A 22 8.99 -34.81 9.60
C ARG A 22 9.30 -35.44 8.24
N HIS A 23 9.49 -36.76 8.17
CA HIS A 23 9.71 -37.46 6.91
C HIS A 23 8.41 -37.62 6.12
N ALA A 24 7.30 -37.96 6.79
CA ALA A 24 5.98 -38.01 6.13
C ALA A 24 5.54 -36.63 5.61
N LEU A 25 5.80 -35.56 6.36
CA LEU A 25 5.51 -34.18 5.94
C LEU A 25 6.37 -33.73 4.76
N ALA A 26 7.66 -34.06 4.77
CA ALA A 26 8.55 -33.77 3.65
C ALA A 26 8.15 -34.55 2.39
N ALA A 27 7.81 -35.84 2.51
CA ALA A 27 7.36 -36.68 1.41
C ALA A 27 6.04 -36.19 0.81
N ALA A 28 5.05 -35.84 1.65
CA ALA A 28 3.78 -35.28 1.19
C ALA A 28 3.94 -33.89 0.55
N GLY A 29 4.86 -33.08 1.07
CA GLY A 29 5.24 -31.78 0.49
C GLY A 29 5.90 -31.93 -0.89
N GLU A 30 6.80 -32.90 -1.03
CA GLU A 30 7.45 -33.21 -2.30
C GLU A 30 6.46 -33.72 -3.35
N GLU A 31 5.57 -34.64 -2.98
CA GLU A 31 4.55 -35.19 -3.87
C GLU A 31 3.57 -34.09 -4.35
N ARG A 32 3.14 -33.21 -3.44
CA ARG A 32 2.32 -32.04 -3.78
C ARG A 32 3.09 -31.07 -4.71
N GLY A 33 4.39 -30.87 -4.46
CA GLY A 33 5.27 -30.05 -5.31
C GLY A 33 5.39 -30.60 -6.73
N ARG A 34 5.66 -31.91 -6.88
CA ARG A 34 5.74 -32.57 -8.19
C ARG A 34 4.40 -32.48 -8.94
N ARG A 35 3.27 -32.64 -8.25
CA ARG A 35 1.92 -32.54 -8.85
C ARG A 35 1.61 -31.12 -9.35
N LEU A 36 2.05 -30.08 -8.63
CA LEU A 36 1.89 -28.68 -9.04
C LEU A 36 2.78 -28.34 -10.25
N VAL A 37 4.01 -28.84 -10.29
CA VAL A 37 4.92 -28.65 -11.43
C VAL A 37 4.41 -29.39 -12.67
N ALA A 38 3.89 -30.61 -12.53
CA ALA A 38 3.29 -31.37 -13.63
C ALA A 38 2.07 -30.63 -14.22
N ARG A 39 1.20 -30.06 -13.38
CA ARG A 39 0.07 -29.22 -13.82
C ARG A 39 0.52 -27.95 -14.55
N ARG A 40 1.58 -27.29 -14.07
CA ARG A 40 2.17 -26.12 -14.76
C ARG A 40 2.80 -26.49 -16.10
N ARG A 41 3.42 -27.67 -16.23
CA ARG A 41 4.02 -28.13 -17.48
C ARG A 41 2.98 -28.62 -18.50
N ALA A 42 1.85 -29.17 -18.05
CA ALA A 42 0.73 -29.51 -18.93
C ALA A 42 0.03 -28.28 -19.55
N ALA A 43 0.09 -27.12 -18.89
CA ALA A 43 -0.46 -25.86 -19.41
C ALA A 43 0.42 -25.15 -20.46
N VAL A 44 1.65 -25.62 -20.72
CA VAL A 44 2.63 -24.97 -21.61
C VAL A 44 2.83 -25.73 -22.93
N VAL A 45 2.19 -26.90 -23.13
CA VAL A 45 2.38 -27.71 -24.36
C VAL A 45 1.14 -27.73 -25.29
N GLY A 46 0.04 -27.06 -24.94
CA GLY A 46 -1.22 -27.07 -25.73
C GLY A 46 -1.51 -25.81 -26.57
N GLY A 47 -0.51 -24.99 -26.92
CA GLY A 47 -0.76 -23.63 -27.45
C GLY A 47 -0.04 -23.22 -28.74
N SER A 48 0.74 -24.08 -29.40
CA SER A 48 1.47 -23.66 -30.61
C SER A 48 2.00 -24.82 -31.44
N VAL A 49 1.19 -25.32 -32.36
CA VAL A 49 1.65 -26.08 -33.54
C VAL A 49 0.75 -25.74 -34.76
N LEU A 50 1.38 -25.06 -35.73
CA LEU A 50 1.09 -24.99 -37.18
C LEU A 50 -0.10 -24.16 -37.71
N ALA A 51 0.20 -22.93 -38.15
CA ALA A 51 -0.49 -22.26 -39.25
C ALA A 51 0.53 -21.65 -40.21
N LEU A 52 1.02 -22.46 -41.16
CA LEU A 52 1.65 -22.03 -42.41
C LEU A 52 1.35 -23.10 -43.47
N ALA A 53 0.44 -22.80 -44.40
CA ALA A 53 0.65 -22.99 -45.85
C ALA A 53 -0.66 -22.85 -46.67
N VAL A 54 -0.66 -21.82 -47.53
CA VAL A 54 -0.99 -21.82 -48.98
C VAL A 54 -2.45 -22.01 -49.44
N ILE A 55 -2.90 -21.00 -50.19
CA ILE A 55 -4.09 -20.90 -51.04
C ILE A 55 -4.01 -21.93 -52.19
N GLY A 56 -5.10 -22.67 -52.45
CA GLY A 56 -5.23 -23.54 -53.62
C GLY A 56 -6.61 -24.19 -53.78
N THR A 57 -7.51 -23.49 -54.48
CA THR A 57 -8.64 -23.94 -55.34
C THR A 57 -9.32 -25.33 -55.18
N ALA A 58 -10.66 -25.25 -55.10
CA ALA A 58 -11.69 -26.11 -55.74
C ALA A 58 -12.12 -27.45 -55.10
N GLY A 59 -13.45 -27.63 -54.99
CA GLY A 59 -14.12 -28.91 -55.28
C GLY A 59 -14.77 -29.69 -54.13
N ALA A 60 -16.04 -29.36 -53.86
CA ALA A 60 -17.22 -30.25 -53.73
C ALA A 60 -17.27 -31.52 -52.82
N TYR A 61 -18.49 -31.73 -52.30
CA TYR A 61 -19.16 -32.97 -51.84
C TYR A 61 -19.04 -33.47 -50.38
N SER A 62 -20.16 -33.20 -49.66
CA SER A 62 -21.06 -34.14 -48.95
C SER A 62 -20.69 -34.78 -47.60
N GLY A 63 -21.67 -34.68 -46.68
CA GLY A 63 -21.97 -35.60 -45.58
C GLY A 63 -21.19 -35.32 -44.30
N GLY A 64 -21.77 -35.14 -43.12
CA GLY A 64 -23.14 -35.35 -42.67
C GLY A 64 -23.11 -35.40 -41.14
N LEU A 65 -23.99 -34.62 -40.52
CA LEU A 65 -24.77 -34.94 -39.33
C LEU A 65 -24.04 -35.36 -38.04
N LEU A 66 -24.12 -34.53 -36.99
CA LEU A 66 -24.80 -34.84 -35.73
C LEU A 66 -24.87 -33.55 -34.88
N GLY A 67 -26.11 -33.08 -34.68
CA GLY A 67 -26.41 -31.96 -33.80
C GLY A 67 -26.28 -32.35 -32.34
N GLY A 68 -25.89 -31.38 -31.52
CA GLY A 68 -25.87 -31.47 -30.07
C GLY A 68 -25.95 -30.07 -29.49
N SER A 69 -27.17 -29.57 -29.34
CA SER A 69 -27.49 -28.41 -28.51
C SER A 69 -27.10 -28.70 -27.06
N GLY A 70 -26.14 -27.94 -26.54
CA GLY A 70 -25.78 -27.94 -25.13
C GLY A 70 -25.51 -26.51 -24.71
N ALA A 71 -26.44 -25.93 -23.95
CA ALA A 71 -26.22 -24.71 -23.19
C ALA A 71 -25.02 -24.95 -22.27
N ALA A 72 -23.94 -24.19 -22.49
CA ALA A 72 -22.87 -24.08 -21.52
C ALA A 72 -23.23 -22.92 -20.60
N ASP A 73 -23.86 -23.26 -19.47
CA ASP A 73 -23.88 -22.43 -18.28
C ASP A 73 -22.45 -22.01 -17.97
N VAL A 74 -22.17 -20.73 -18.12
CA VAL A 74 -20.94 -20.12 -17.60
C VAL A 74 -21.11 -20.07 -16.10
N ALA A 75 -20.65 -21.11 -15.41
CA ALA A 75 -20.50 -21.11 -13.97
C ALA A 75 -19.60 -19.92 -13.59
N ALA A 76 -20.22 -18.92 -12.96
CA ALA A 76 -19.52 -17.79 -12.38
C ALA A 76 -18.45 -18.31 -11.40
N PRO A 77 -17.18 -17.87 -11.51
CA PRO A 77 -16.21 -18.20 -10.49
C PRO A 77 -16.64 -17.54 -9.17
N ALA A 78 -16.61 -18.34 -8.10
CA ALA A 78 -16.88 -17.92 -6.73
C ALA A 78 -16.01 -16.69 -6.36
N PRO A 79 -16.49 -15.79 -5.47
CA PRO A 79 -15.73 -14.63 -5.04
C PRO A 79 -14.43 -15.07 -4.37
N LEU A 80 -13.30 -14.73 -5.00
CA LEU A 80 -11.98 -14.97 -4.43
C LEU A 80 -11.80 -14.08 -3.21
N GLN A 81 -11.66 -14.74 -2.06
CA GLN A 81 -11.24 -14.13 -0.81
C GLN A 81 -9.85 -13.50 -0.99
N SER A 82 -9.74 -12.26 -0.51
CA SER A 82 -8.56 -11.41 -0.56
C SER A 82 -7.40 -12.00 0.25
N GLY A 83 -6.39 -12.49 -0.45
CA GLY A 83 -5.06 -12.77 0.09
C GLY A 83 -4.20 -11.51 0.12
N ARG A 84 -3.91 -11.07 1.34
CA ARG A 84 -2.98 -9.99 1.77
C ARG A 84 -1.69 -9.93 0.94
N SER A 85 -1.43 -8.82 0.25
CA SER A 85 -0.10 -8.37 -0.23
C SER A 85 -0.17 -6.97 -0.86
N GLY A 86 0.55 -6.01 -0.26
CA GLY A 86 0.92 -4.70 -0.83
C GLY A 86 -0.15 -3.61 -0.74
N LYS A 87 0.07 -2.60 0.12
CA LYS A 87 -0.65 -1.32 0.12
C LYS A 87 -0.50 -0.65 -1.26
N GLY A 88 -1.41 -0.96 -2.17
CA GLY A 88 -1.78 -0.07 -3.25
C GLY A 88 -2.70 1.01 -2.69
N THR A 89 -2.69 2.20 -3.27
CA THR A 89 -3.51 3.36 -2.87
C THR A 89 -5.02 3.19 -3.13
N GLY A 90 -5.52 1.96 -3.12
CA GLY A 90 -6.93 1.62 -3.11
C GLY A 90 -7.50 1.76 -1.71
N ALA A 91 -8.42 2.70 -1.55
CA ALA A 91 -9.56 2.66 -0.65
C ALA A 91 -9.47 1.95 0.74
N ASP A 92 -8.39 2.11 1.51
CA ASP A 92 -8.35 1.65 2.93
C ASP A 92 -8.53 2.81 3.93
N GLY A 93 -9.46 3.72 3.64
CA GLY A 93 -10.02 4.61 4.66
C GLY A 93 -11.28 3.95 5.23
N ASN A 94 -11.59 4.15 6.51
CA ASN A 94 -12.89 3.80 7.08
C ASN A 94 -13.96 4.68 6.40
N PHE A 95 -14.36 4.33 5.18
CA PHE A 95 -15.39 5.04 4.45
C PHE A 95 -16.70 4.75 5.16
N THR A 96 -17.34 5.83 5.62
CA THR A 96 -18.70 5.79 6.13
C THR A 96 -19.59 4.99 5.17
N GLY A 97 -20.50 4.19 5.72
CA GLY A 97 -21.38 3.31 4.95
C GLY A 97 -22.18 4.02 3.86
N GLY A 98 -22.93 3.23 3.09
CA GLY A 98 -23.86 3.78 2.09
C GLY A 98 -24.86 4.78 2.70
N GLY A 99 -25.29 5.72 1.87
CA GLY A 99 -26.44 6.59 2.08
C GLY A 99 -27.78 5.89 1.79
N SER A 100 -28.77 6.68 1.37
CA SER A 100 -30.13 6.17 1.11
C SER A 100 -30.26 5.40 -0.20
N GLY A 101 -29.29 5.55 -1.12
CA GLY A 101 -29.38 5.00 -2.47
C GLY A 101 -30.11 5.91 -3.45
N ALA A 102 -30.22 7.21 -3.13
CA ALA A 102 -30.88 8.20 -3.99
C ALA A 102 -30.19 8.37 -5.34
N VAL A 103 -28.89 8.05 -5.45
CA VAL A 103 -28.12 8.09 -6.70
C VAL A 103 -27.67 6.68 -7.09
N THR A 104 -28.08 6.23 -8.26
CA THR A 104 -27.75 4.90 -8.78
C THR A 104 -26.38 4.86 -9.44
N GLY A 105 -25.82 3.66 -9.62
CA GLY A 105 -24.57 3.48 -10.37
C GLY A 105 -24.65 4.01 -11.81
N ASP A 106 -25.79 3.86 -12.47
CA ASP A 106 -25.99 4.36 -13.84
C ASP A 106 -25.98 5.89 -13.90
N GLN A 107 -26.54 6.57 -12.88
CA GLN A 107 -26.44 8.02 -12.76
C GLN A 107 -24.99 8.48 -12.56
N LEU A 108 -24.20 7.77 -11.76
CA LEU A 108 -22.76 8.07 -11.60
C LEU A 108 -21.99 7.87 -12.91
N ILE A 109 -22.30 6.82 -13.68
CA ILE A 109 -21.72 6.60 -15.02
C ILE A 109 -22.09 7.74 -15.96
N ALA A 110 -23.33 8.22 -15.94
CA ALA A 110 -23.78 9.33 -16.77
C ALA A 110 -23.01 10.62 -16.43
N VAL A 111 -22.86 10.94 -15.14
CA VAL A 111 -22.07 12.11 -14.70
C VAL A 111 -20.61 12.00 -15.14
N LEU A 112 -19.97 10.83 -14.94
CA LEU A 112 -18.59 10.65 -15.38
C LEU A 112 -18.45 10.83 -16.90
N LYS A 113 -19.36 10.25 -17.70
CA LYS A 113 -19.34 10.40 -19.16
C LYS A 113 -19.49 11.85 -19.61
N GLU A 114 -20.34 12.62 -18.93
CA GLU A 114 -20.53 14.05 -19.23
C GLU A 114 -19.28 14.89 -18.92
N LEU A 115 -18.53 14.51 -17.89
CA LEU A 115 -17.32 15.23 -17.46
C LEU A 115 -16.06 14.82 -18.22
N LEU A 116 -16.07 13.67 -18.91
CA LEU A 116 -14.93 13.21 -19.70
C LEU A 116 -14.81 14.01 -21.01
N PRO A 117 -13.58 14.21 -21.50
CA PRO A 117 -13.37 14.76 -22.83
C PRO A 117 -13.85 13.80 -23.93
N ALA A 118 -13.78 14.25 -25.18
CA ALA A 118 -14.15 13.42 -26.32
C ALA A 118 -13.42 12.06 -26.32
N GLY A 119 -14.20 10.99 -26.36
CA GLY A 119 -13.72 9.61 -26.30
C GLY A 119 -14.86 8.66 -25.94
N GLN A 120 -14.54 7.38 -25.76
CA GLN A 120 -15.51 6.35 -25.40
C GLN A 120 -15.16 5.72 -24.05
N LEU A 121 -16.13 5.70 -23.13
CA LEU A 121 -16.03 4.95 -21.88
C LEU A 121 -16.79 3.63 -22.00
N THR A 122 -16.07 2.52 -21.89
CA THR A 122 -16.58 1.14 -22.06
C THR A 122 -16.30 0.28 -20.83
N GLY A 123 -16.95 -0.88 -20.72
CA GLY A 123 -16.72 -1.82 -19.62
C GLY A 123 -17.04 -1.23 -18.24
N THR A 124 -18.02 -0.33 -18.18
CA THR A 124 -18.32 0.44 -16.97
C THR A 124 -18.85 -0.44 -15.85
N LYS A 125 -18.36 -0.22 -14.64
CA LYS A 125 -18.91 -0.78 -13.40
C LYS A 125 -19.15 0.36 -12.43
N ALA A 126 -20.31 0.37 -11.80
CA ALA A 126 -20.62 1.38 -10.80
C ALA A 126 -21.43 0.81 -9.63
N VAL A 127 -21.26 1.46 -8.49
CA VAL A 127 -22.00 1.22 -7.25
C VAL A 127 -22.62 2.57 -6.88
N GLY A 128 -23.93 2.58 -6.66
CA GLY A 128 -24.68 3.77 -6.26
C GLY A 128 -24.44 4.13 -4.79
N THR A 129 -25.22 5.08 -4.29
CA THR A 129 -25.08 5.60 -2.93
C THR A 129 -25.70 4.72 -1.86
N ASP A 130 -26.32 3.59 -2.19
CA ASP A 130 -26.75 2.58 -1.20
C ASP A 130 -25.56 1.86 -0.53
N LYS A 131 -24.37 2.04 -1.12
CA LYS A 131 -23.07 1.54 -0.68
C LYS A 131 -22.02 2.65 -0.91
N PRO A 132 -20.75 2.45 -0.54
CA PRO A 132 -19.67 3.37 -0.92
C PRO A 132 -19.65 3.57 -2.45
N PRO A 133 -19.94 4.80 -2.95
CA PRO A 133 -20.15 5.00 -4.37
C PRO A 133 -18.83 4.99 -5.13
N MET A 134 -18.83 4.28 -6.25
CA MET A 134 -17.66 4.14 -7.11
C MET A 134 -18.13 3.97 -8.55
N VAL A 135 -17.36 4.50 -9.50
CA VAL A 135 -17.53 4.25 -10.93
C VAL A 135 -16.17 3.98 -11.55
N SER A 136 -16.10 2.98 -12.41
CA SER A 136 -14.88 2.61 -13.14
C SER A 136 -15.20 2.21 -14.58
N GLY A 137 -14.20 2.26 -15.45
CA GLY A 137 -14.34 1.84 -16.84
C GLY A 137 -13.04 2.00 -17.62
N VAL A 138 -13.09 1.69 -18.91
CA VAL A 138 -11.97 1.87 -19.84
C VAL A 138 -12.30 2.98 -20.81
N PHE A 139 -11.54 4.07 -20.73
CA PHE A 139 -11.64 5.23 -21.61
C PHE A 139 -10.68 5.10 -22.79
N ASP A 140 -11.16 5.44 -23.99
CA ASP A 140 -10.35 5.48 -25.20
C ASP A 140 -10.69 6.73 -26.01
N ASP A 141 -9.72 7.62 -26.15
CA ASP A 141 -9.76 8.85 -26.96
C ASP A 141 -9.23 8.62 -28.40
N GLY A 142 -9.04 7.35 -28.79
CA GLY A 142 -8.43 6.94 -30.07
C GLY A 142 -6.91 6.83 -30.01
N LYS A 143 -6.27 7.09 -28.86
CA LYS A 143 -4.81 7.01 -28.67
C LYS A 143 -4.37 5.87 -27.77
N GLY A 144 -5.31 5.00 -27.39
CA GLY A 144 -5.04 3.82 -26.56
C GLY A 144 -5.87 3.82 -25.28
N LYS A 145 -6.27 2.61 -24.89
CA LYS A 145 -7.18 2.33 -23.76
C LYS A 145 -6.55 2.63 -22.41
N ALA A 146 -7.29 3.34 -21.55
CA ALA A 146 -6.89 3.70 -20.20
C ALA A 146 -7.98 3.32 -19.21
N ALA A 147 -7.61 2.64 -18.13
CA ALA A 147 -8.53 2.44 -17.02
C ALA A 147 -8.76 3.76 -16.28
N LEU A 148 -10.01 3.97 -15.86
CA LEU A 148 -10.43 5.05 -14.98
C LEU A 148 -11.15 4.45 -13.77
N SER A 149 -10.95 5.05 -12.60
CA SER A 149 -11.69 4.73 -11.39
C SER A 149 -11.94 6.00 -10.58
N LEU A 150 -13.19 6.27 -10.23
CA LEU A 150 -13.61 7.38 -9.41
C LEU A 150 -14.38 6.87 -8.20
N ALA A 151 -14.05 7.41 -7.03
CA ALA A 151 -14.72 7.11 -5.77
C ALA A 151 -15.22 8.40 -5.10
N LEU A 152 -16.36 8.29 -4.44
CA LEU A 152 -16.98 9.36 -3.66
C LEU A 152 -17.06 8.93 -2.19
N ALA A 153 -16.83 9.87 -1.28
CA ALA A 153 -16.80 9.58 0.14
C ALA A 153 -17.13 10.82 0.99
N ARG A 154 -17.42 10.56 2.27
CA ARG A 154 -17.41 11.56 3.35
C ARG A 154 -16.21 11.31 4.25
N ILE A 155 -15.53 12.38 4.67
CA ILE A 155 -14.33 12.34 5.51
C ILE A 155 -14.36 13.50 6.50
N ASP A 156 -13.75 13.35 7.68
CA ASP A 156 -13.50 14.49 8.56
C ASP A 156 -12.48 15.43 7.87
N PRO A 157 -12.88 16.65 7.47
CA PRO A 157 -12.01 17.57 6.74
C PRO A 157 -10.81 18.04 7.59
N ASN A 158 -10.88 17.93 8.92
CA ASN A 158 -9.79 18.27 9.84
C ASN A 158 -9.01 17.04 10.32
N GLY A 159 -9.44 15.84 9.90
CA GLY A 159 -8.86 14.57 10.30
C GLY A 159 -7.50 14.26 9.67
N SER A 160 -6.85 13.22 10.16
CA SER A 160 -5.60 12.72 9.58
C SER A 160 -5.82 12.10 8.20
N HIS A 161 -6.98 11.48 7.97
CA HIS A 161 -7.32 10.89 6.68
C HIS A 161 -7.48 11.97 5.58
N ALA A 162 -8.10 13.12 5.88
CA ALA A 162 -8.21 14.23 4.93
C ALA A 162 -6.83 14.78 4.55
N ARG A 163 -5.94 14.95 5.53
CA ARG A 163 -4.54 15.33 5.29
C ARG A 163 -3.83 14.34 4.39
N ALA A 164 -3.91 13.04 4.68
CA ALA A 164 -3.28 12.00 3.87
C ALA A 164 -3.77 11.95 2.41
N ARG A 165 -4.98 12.45 2.13
CA ARG A 165 -5.53 12.55 0.76
C ARG A 165 -5.19 13.86 0.05
N THR A 166 -4.75 14.87 0.79
CA THR A 166 -4.51 16.24 0.28
C THR A 166 -3.10 16.75 0.52
N GLU A 167 -2.18 15.87 0.93
CA GLU A 167 -0.75 16.15 1.06
C GLU A 167 0.04 15.27 0.10
N CYS A 168 1.05 15.85 -0.54
CA CYS A 168 1.95 15.09 -1.38
C CYS A 168 2.74 14.11 -0.52
N GLY A 169 2.76 12.84 -0.93
CA GLY A 169 3.63 11.84 -0.35
C GLY A 169 5.10 12.26 -0.46
N ASP A 170 5.93 11.66 0.38
CA ASP A 170 7.35 11.96 0.39
C ASP A 170 8.07 11.25 -0.77
N LYS A 171 8.75 12.04 -1.62
CA LYS A 171 9.58 11.54 -2.73
C LYS A 171 10.69 10.59 -2.28
N ASN A 172 11.08 10.65 -1.01
CA ASN A 172 12.11 9.80 -0.44
C ASN A 172 11.62 8.39 -0.12
N ILE A 173 10.31 8.18 0.07
CA ILE A 173 9.71 6.83 0.17
C ILE A 173 9.29 6.35 -1.21
N GLN A 174 8.63 7.24 -1.96
CA GLN A 174 7.89 6.91 -3.16
C GLN A 174 8.29 7.88 -4.26
N GLU A 175 8.99 7.40 -5.28
CA GLU A 175 9.24 8.24 -6.44
C GLU A 175 7.92 8.53 -7.20
N TYR A 176 7.76 9.78 -7.61
CA TYR A 176 6.68 10.24 -8.48
C TYR A 176 7.15 11.38 -9.38
N ASP A 177 6.53 11.48 -10.56
CA ASP A 177 6.85 12.46 -11.59
C ASP A 177 6.51 13.87 -11.10
N SER A 178 5.27 14.08 -10.61
CA SER A 178 4.79 15.38 -10.13
C SER A 178 3.74 15.21 -9.03
N CYS A 179 3.72 16.12 -8.07
CA CYS A 179 2.63 16.25 -7.12
C CYS A 179 2.43 17.72 -6.76
N THR A 180 1.20 18.21 -6.85
CA THR A 180 0.84 19.60 -6.51
C THR A 180 -0.40 19.61 -5.63
N VAL A 181 -0.39 20.45 -4.61
CA VAL A 181 -1.56 20.72 -3.76
C VAL A 181 -1.98 22.16 -3.97
N GLU A 182 -3.28 22.37 -4.16
CA GLU A 182 -3.90 23.68 -4.32
C GLU A 182 -5.03 23.85 -3.30
N GLN A 183 -5.12 25.03 -2.70
CA GLN A 183 -6.28 25.46 -1.94
C GLN A 183 -7.18 26.33 -2.82
N LEU A 184 -8.42 25.93 -3.00
CA LEU A 184 -9.43 26.63 -3.77
C LEU A 184 -10.07 27.77 -2.94
N ALA A 185 -10.76 28.68 -3.62
CA ALA A 185 -11.37 29.86 -3.00
C ALA A 185 -12.45 29.53 -1.95
N ASP A 186 -13.10 28.38 -2.06
CA ASP A 186 -14.08 27.86 -1.11
C ASP A 186 -13.45 27.17 0.10
N GLY A 187 -12.12 27.14 0.19
CA GLY A 187 -11.36 26.46 1.23
C GLY A 187 -11.09 24.98 0.95
N SER A 188 -11.60 24.42 -0.15
CA SER A 188 -11.32 23.04 -0.55
C SER A 188 -9.84 22.85 -0.90
N LYS A 189 -9.33 21.65 -0.67
CA LYS A 189 -7.97 21.25 -1.07
C LYS A 189 -8.04 20.25 -2.20
N VAL A 190 -7.27 20.48 -3.26
CA VAL A 190 -7.09 19.56 -4.37
C VAL A 190 -5.64 19.13 -4.45
N LEU A 191 -5.41 17.81 -4.46
CA LEU A 191 -4.12 17.22 -4.78
C LEU A 191 -4.18 16.65 -6.20
N LEU A 192 -3.14 16.91 -6.99
CA LEU A 192 -2.91 16.35 -8.32
C LEU A 192 -1.57 15.62 -8.31
N HIS A 193 -1.58 14.33 -8.66
CA HIS A 193 -0.40 13.47 -8.61
C HIS A 193 -0.20 12.74 -9.93
N GLN A 194 1.07 12.62 -10.34
CA GLN A 194 1.52 11.90 -11.51
C GLN A 194 2.68 10.99 -11.12
N GLY A 195 2.56 9.69 -11.37
CA GLY A 195 3.63 8.74 -11.09
C GLY A 195 3.32 7.36 -11.62
N TYR A 196 3.65 6.35 -10.84
CA TYR A 196 3.63 4.95 -11.26
C TYR A 196 2.90 4.06 -10.27
N GLU A 197 2.21 3.05 -10.79
CA GLU A 197 1.48 2.07 -10.00
C GLU A 197 2.44 1.29 -9.07
N TYR A 198 3.62 0.96 -9.58
CA TYR A 198 4.62 0.20 -8.85
C TYR A 198 5.77 1.11 -8.41
N PRO A 199 5.99 1.28 -7.09
CA PRO A 199 7.09 2.08 -6.54
C PRO A 199 8.47 1.62 -7.00
N ASP A 200 8.65 0.31 -7.12
CA ASP A 200 9.89 -0.34 -7.57
C ASP A 200 10.09 -0.28 -9.09
N ARG A 201 9.15 0.34 -9.82
CA ARG A 201 9.20 0.54 -11.27
C ARG A 201 9.34 -0.77 -12.06
N ARG A 202 8.97 -1.92 -11.47
CA ARG A 202 9.09 -3.25 -12.11
C ARG A 202 8.26 -3.40 -13.39
N VAL A 203 7.22 -2.58 -13.53
CA VAL A 203 6.44 -2.39 -14.76
C VAL A 203 6.20 -0.89 -14.93
N ASP A 204 6.24 -0.41 -16.17
CA ASP A 204 6.05 1.00 -16.54
C ASP A 204 4.59 1.50 -16.56
N THR A 205 3.71 0.82 -15.82
CA THR A 205 2.33 1.26 -15.65
C THR A 205 2.31 2.57 -14.86
N LYS A 206 1.92 3.65 -15.54
CA LYS A 206 1.70 4.97 -14.93
C LYS A 206 0.33 5.03 -14.29
N VAL A 207 0.25 5.75 -13.17
CA VAL A 207 -1.00 6.14 -12.52
C VAL A 207 -0.98 7.62 -12.21
N TRP A 208 -1.95 8.34 -12.76
CA TRP A 208 -2.20 9.74 -12.44
C TRP A 208 -3.52 9.83 -11.68
N TRP A 209 -3.61 10.73 -10.71
CA TRP A 209 -4.82 10.87 -9.91
C TRP A 209 -5.01 12.28 -9.36
N ALA A 210 -6.25 12.59 -9.04
CA ALA A 210 -6.65 13.80 -8.33
C ALA A 210 -7.51 13.44 -7.12
N SER A 211 -7.36 14.22 -6.06
CA SER A 211 -8.19 14.10 -4.86
C SER A 211 -8.64 15.46 -4.36
N LEU A 212 -9.94 15.63 -4.17
CA LEU A 212 -10.57 16.82 -3.60
C LEU A 212 -11.04 16.49 -2.18
N VAL A 213 -10.72 17.31 -1.20
CA VAL A 213 -11.41 17.37 0.10
C VAL A 213 -11.97 18.77 0.32
N THR A 214 -13.28 18.87 0.58
CA THR A 214 -13.95 20.14 0.86
C THR A 214 -14.09 20.41 2.36
N PRO A 215 -14.32 21.66 2.79
CA PRO A 215 -14.59 21.97 4.20
C PRO A 215 -15.85 21.31 4.78
N GLN A 216 -16.76 20.82 3.92
CA GLN A 216 -17.97 20.07 4.32
C GLN A 216 -17.69 18.57 4.50
N GLY A 217 -16.44 18.15 4.27
CA GLY A 217 -16.02 16.75 4.35
C GLY A 217 -16.39 15.93 3.13
N PHE A 218 -16.62 16.54 1.97
CA PHE A 218 -16.76 15.80 0.72
C PHE A 218 -15.40 15.36 0.22
N HIS A 219 -15.29 14.10 -0.19
CA HIS A 219 -14.09 13.53 -0.77
C HIS A 219 -14.39 12.94 -2.14
N VAL A 220 -13.67 13.40 -3.16
CA VAL A 220 -13.74 12.88 -4.54
C VAL A 220 -12.34 12.49 -4.96
N THR A 221 -12.17 11.25 -5.42
CA THR A 221 -10.87 10.79 -5.95
C THR A 221 -11.07 10.19 -7.33
N LEU A 222 -10.26 10.60 -8.30
CA LEU A 222 -10.21 10.02 -9.64
C LEU A 222 -8.79 9.54 -9.92
N SER A 223 -8.65 8.30 -10.36
CA SER A 223 -7.41 7.69 -10.83
C SER A 223 -7.53 7.25 -12.27
N GLU A 224 -6.42 7.33 -12.99
CA GLU A 224 -6.29 6.86 -14.37
C GLU A 224 -4.94 6.17 -14.60
N TRP A 225 -4.94 5.18 -15.49
CA TRP A 225 -3.74 4.42 -15.85
C TRP A 225 -3.46 4.51 -17.36
N ASN A 226 -2.19 4.39 -17.75
CA ASN A 226 -1.76 4.32 -19.15
C ASN A 226 -1.97 2.93 -19.79
N ALA A 227 -2.81 2.10 -19.17
CA ALA A 227 -3.15 0.75 -19.56
C ALA A 227 -4.65 0.52 -19.34
N ALA A 228 -5.20 -0.51 -19.98
CA ALA A 228 -6.64 -0.84 -19.86
C ALA A 228 -7.05 -1.41 -18.48
N GLY A 229 -6.12 -1.50 -17.53
CA GLY A 229 -6.32 -1.95 -16.16
C GLY A 229 -5.16 -1.53 -15.27
N GLU A 230 -5.41 -1.48 -13.95
CA GLU A 230 -4.41 -1.18 -12.92
C GLU A 230 -3.25 -2.20 -12.94
N LYS A 231 -3.56 -3.50 -13.04
CA LYS A 231 -2.60 -4.61 -12.97
C LYS A 231 -2.79 -5.58 -14.12
N GLY A 232 -1.68 -6.17 -14.58
CA GLY A 232 -1.65 -7.25 -15.57
C GLY A 232 -2.05 -6.88 -17.00
N ALA A 233 -2.62 -5.68 -17.22
CA ALA A 233 -2.85 -5.15 -18.55
C ALA A 233 -1.56 -4.60 -19.17
N GLY A 234 -1.37 -4.84 -20.47
CA GLY A 234 -0.28 -4.22 -21.22
C GLY A 234 -0.45 -2.70 -21.32
N ILE A 235 0.67 -1.97 -21.26
CA ILE A 235 0.71 -0.52 -21.49
C ILE A 235 0.22 -0.25 -22.92
N SER A 236 -0.76 0.64 -23.05
CA SER A 236 -1.42 0.96 -24.34
C SER A 236 -1.00 2.31 -24.89
N ARG A 237 -0.46 3.19 -24.03
CA ARG A 237 -0.10 4.59 -24.32
C ARG A 237 1.02 5.05 -23.39
N PRO A 238 1.80 6.08 -23.73
CA PRO A 238 2.92 6.53 -22.90
C PRO A 238 2.48 7.15 -21.57
N ASN A 239 1.40 7.95 -21.57
CA ASN A 239 0.85 8.61 -20.39
C ASN A 239 -0.67 8.40 -20.32
N PRO A 240 -1.27 8.42 -19.11
CA PRO A 240 -2.72 8.45 -18.97
C PRO A 240 -3.39 9.59 -19.78
N PRO A 241 -4.65 9.41 -20.20
CA PRO A 241 -5.32 10.30 -21.16
C PRO A 241 -5.67 11.70 -20.66
N LEU A 242 -5.96 11.88 -19.37
CA LEU A 242 -6.43 13.15 -18.85
C LEU A 242 -5.24 14.04 -18.47
N THR A 243 -5.38 15.32 -18.77
CA THR A 243 -4.47 16.34 -18.25
C THR A 243 -4.75 16.61 -16.78
N THR A 244 -3.79 17.17 -16.03
CA THR A 244 -4.01 17.59 -14.64
C THR A 244 -5.16 18.59 -14.51
N ALA A 245 -5.34 19.47 -15.50
CA ALA A 245 -6.48 20.39 -15.55
C ALA A 245 -7.83 19.67 -15.71
N GLN A 246 -7.89 18.63 -16.54
CA GLN A 246 -9.09 17.80 -16.69
C GLN A 246 -9.37 16.97 -15.44
N LEU A 247 -8.35 16.35 -14.84
CA LEU A 247 -8.48 15.65 -13.57
C LEU A 247 -9.06 16.57 -12.49
N LYS A 248 -8.51 17.79 -12.34
CA LYS A 248 -9.03 18.83 -11.43
C LYS A 248 -10.49 19.13 -11.74
N ALA A 249 -10.82 19.46 -12.98
CA ALA A 249 -12.18 19.82 -13.38
C ALA A 249 -13.20 18.71 -13.07
N ILE A 250 -12.83 17.44 -13.26
CA ILE A 250 -13.71 16.32 -12.94
C ILE A 250 -13.92 16.20 -11.42
N VAL A 251 -12.86 16.24 -10.61
CA VAL A 251 -13.01 16.06 -9.16
C VAL A 251 -13.68 17.25 -8.47
N THR A 252 -13.57 18.46 -9.02
CA THR A 252 -14.21 19.69 -8.51
C THR A 252 -15.62 19.93 -9.05
N SER A 253 -16.17 18.99 -9.83
CA SER A 253 -17.49 19.18 -10.45
C SER A 253 -18.61 19.15 -9.41
N ASP A 254 -19.49 20.15 -9.48
CA ASP A 254 -20.72 20.25 -8.70
C ASP A 254 -21.73 19.14 -9.03
N LYS A 255 -21.58 18.45 -10.17
CA LYS A 255 -22.41 17.29 -10.54
C LYS A 255 -22.31 16.12 -9.55
N TRP A 256 -21.25 16.07 -8.74
CA TRP A 256 -21.12 15.05 -7.69
C TRP A 256 -21.94 15.35 -6.43
N LEU A 257 -22.41 16.58 -6.25
CA LEU A 257 -23.06 17.02 -5.01
C LEU A 257 -24.31 16.19 -4.67
N ALA A 258 -25.09 15.75 -5.64
CA ALA A 258 -26.26 14.91 -5.37
C ALA A 258 -25.87 13.60 -4.68
N ALA A 259 -24.81 12.94 -5.16
CA ALA A 259 -24.33 11.69 -4.56
C ALA A 259 -23.63 11.94 -3.22
N LEU A 260 -22.81 12.99 -3.11
CA LEU A 260 -22.09 13.33 -1.88
C LEU A 260 -23.02 13.74 -0.73
N ASN A 261 -24.13 14.42 -1.04
CA ASN A 261 -25.14 14.80 -0.06
C ASN A 261 -25.98 13.62 0.43
N ASP A 262 -26.12 12.56 -0.38
CA ASP A 262 -26.83 11.34 0.04
C ASP A 262 -26.00 10.51 1.05
N LEU A 263 -24.68 10.69 1.07
CA LEU A 263 -23.80 10.00 1.99
C LEU A 263 -23.89 10.57 3.41
N PRO A 264 -23.88 9.71 4.44
CA PRO A 264 -23.87 10.15 5.84
C PRO A 264 -22.62 10.99 6.13
N ALA A 265 -22.78 12.06 6.90
CA ALA A 265 -21.64 12.88 7.31
C ALA A 265 -20.60 12.01 8.04
N ALA A 266 -19.31 12.29 7.78
CA ALA A 266 -18.25 11.64 8.52
C ALA A 266 -18.31 12.06 9.99
N GLU A 267 -18.19 11.08 10.87
CA GLU A 267 -17.92 11.36 12.28
C GLU A 267 -16.56 12.06 12.37
N PRO A 268 -16.43 13.09 13.24
CA PRO A 268 -15.14 13.69 13.52
C PRO A 268 -14.14 12.62 13.93
N GLU A 269 -12.94 12.66 13.35
CA GLU A 269 -11.87 11.80 13.78
C GLU A 269 -11.52 12.20 15.22
N GLN A 270 -11.61 11.24 16.15
CA GLN A 270 -11.30 11.56 17.53
C GLN A 270 -9.86 12.09 17.62
N PRO A 271 -9.65 13.27 18.25
CA PRO A 271 -8.33 13.75 18.55
C PRO A 271 -7.56 12.64 19.27
N ARG A 272 -6.41 12.25 18.75
CA ARG A 272 -5.46 11.50 19.57
C ARG A 272 -4.90 12.51 20.57
N ASP A 273 -5.45 12.51 21.77
CA ASP A 273 -5.10 13.45 22.84
C ASP A 273 -3.59 13.49 23.08
N GLY A 274 -3.01 14.68 22.93
CA GLY A 274 -1.62 15.00 23.21
C GLY A 274 -1.35 15.20 24.70
N SER A 275 -1.68 14.23 25.54
CA SER A 275 -1.01 14.11 26.85
C SER A 275 0.33 13.39 26.65
N SER A 276 1.25 13.46 27.62
CA SER A 276 2.60 12.85 27.51
C SER A 276 2.53 11.32 27.35
N VAL A 277 2.32 10.86 26.12
CA VAL A 277 2.34 9.45 25.73
C VAL A 277 3.76 8.92 25.94
N SER A 278 3.89 7.77 26.59
CA SER A 278 5.19 7.10 26.71
C SER A 278 5.68 6.72 25.31
N LEU A 279 7.00 6.75 25.04
CA LEU A 279 7.51 6.45 23.68
C LEU A 279 7.00 5.10 23.14
N VAL A 280 6.87 4.09 24.01
CA VAL A 280 6.34 2.76 23.67
C VAL A 280 4.88 2.78 23.18
N ASP A 281 4.10 3.79 23.58
CA ASP A 281 2.69 3.96 23.21
C ASP A 281 2.54 4.91 22.01
N GLU A 282 3.65 5.50 21.54
CA GLU A 282 3.68 6.41 20.41
C GLU A 282 4.00 5.70 19.11
N LYS A 283 3.48 6.24 18.01
CA LYS A 283 3.87 5.79 16.68
C LYS A 283 5.33 6.17 16.40
N ALA A 284 6.00 5.32 15.62
CA ALA A 284 7.43 5.46 15.36
C ALA A 284 7.83 6.78 14.67
N GLY A 285 6.99 7.40 13.83
CA GLY A 285 7.33 8.65 13.15
C GLY A 285 7.47 9.83 14.11
N PRO A 286 6.41 10.21 14.84
CA PRO A 286 6.44 11.24 15.88
C PRO A 286 7.49 10.97 16.96
N ALA A 287 7.66 9.70 17.37
CA ALA A 287 8.71 9.33 18.32
C ALA A 287 10.10 9.66 17.79
N LEU A 288 10.39 9.24 16.55
CA LEU A 288 11.67 9.51 15.93
C LEU A 288 11.91 11.01 15.74
N GLU A 289 10.94 11.77 15.22
CA GLU A 289 11.06 13.21 15.00
C GLU A 289 11.42 13.97 16.29
N ARG A 290 10.70 13.69 17.38
CA ARG A 290 10.98 14.30 18.68
C ARG A 290 12.39 13.95 19.16
N LEU A 291 12.78 12.70 19.02
CA LEU A 291 14.08 12.23 19.48
C LEU A 291 15.24 12.81 18.66
N VAL A 292 15.10 12.97 17.34
CA VAL A 292 16.20 13.51 16.51
C VAL A 292 16.36 15.03 16.63
N THR A 293 15.30 15.75 16.97
CA THR A 293 15.32 17.23 17.08
C THR A 293 16.35 17.71 18.11
N LYS A 294 16.65 16.91 19.15
CA LYS A 294 17.68 17.22 20.17
C LYS A 294 19.10 17.35 19.60
N HIS A 295 19.34 16.80 18.41
CA HIS A 295 20.65 16.85 17.75
C HIS A 295 20.83 18.10 16.88
N GLY A 296 19.81 18.95 16.74
CA GLY A 296 19.90 20.23 16.02
C GLY A 296 20.11 20.11 14.51
N ILE A 297 19.91 18.92 13.92
CA ILE A 297 19.98 18.72 12.48
C ILE A 297 18.58 18.93 11.88
N PRO A 298 18.43 19.79 10.86
CA PRO A 298 17.15 20.00 10.20
C PRO A 298 16.53 18.72 9.64
N VAL A 299 15.28 18.47 10.01
CA VAL A 299 14.43 17.45 9.37
C VAL A 299 13.84 18.06 8.11
N VAL A 300 14.24 17.55 6.94
CA VAL A 300 13.80 18.04 5.62
C VAL A 300 12.71 17.18 4.99
N SER A 301 12.49 15.97 5.49
CA SER A 301 11.29 15.17 5.20
C SER A 301 11.05 14.12 6.28
N LYS A 302 9.85 13.55 6.36
CA LYS A 302 9.45 12.58 7.39
C LYS A 302 8.20 11.81 6.97
N GLY A 303 7.97 10.64 7.55
CA GLY A 303 6.75 9.86 7.32
C GLY A 303 6.67 8.56 8.13
N GLU A 304 5.65 7.76 7.85
CA GLU A 304 5.35 6.50 8.57
C GLU A 304 4.87 5.40 7.62
N ASP A 305 5.23 4.14 7.92
CA ASP A 305 4.60 2.97 7.32
C ASP A 305 4.66 1.74 8.25
N GLY A 306 3.54 1.02 8.37
CA GLY A 306 3.51 -0.36 8.89
C GLY A 306 4.14 -0.59 10.27
N GLY A 307 4.06 0.38 11.19
CA GLY A 307 4.70 0.29 12.52
C GLY A 307 6.14 0.85 12.58
N SER A 308 6.60 1.42 11.47
CA SER A 308 7.87 2.13 11.35
C SER A 308 7.65 3.60 10.97
N GLY A 309 8.59 4.44 11.33
CA GLY A 309 8.65 5.86 11.01
C GLY A 309 10.01 6.21 10.42
N TYR A 310 10.12 7.33 9.72
CA TYR A 310 11.41 7.82 9.26
C TYR A 310 11.45 9.35 9.21
N VAL A 311 12.67 9.85 9.19
CA VAL A 311 13.03 11.25 8.94
C VAL A 311 14.18 11.30 7.95
N VAL A 312 14.25 12.35 7.14
CA VAL A 312 15.42 12.70 6.34
C VAL A 312 16.03 13.95 6.94
N LEU A 313 17.30 13.85 7.31
CA LEU A 313 18.10 14.89 7.92
C LEU A 313 19.01 15.54 6.88
N ASP A 314 19.24 16.85 7.01
CA ASP A 314 20.16 17.58 6.13
C ASP A 314 20.91 18.67 6.91
N ASP A 315 22.18 18.41 7.19
CA ASP A 315 23.13 19.32 7.85
C ASP A 315 23.89 20.20 6.83
N GLY A 316 23.45 20.20 5.56
CA GLY A 316 24.14 20.86 4.46
C GLY A 316 25.27 20.04 3.83
N LYS A 317 25.56 18.83 4.32
CA LYS A 317 26.56 17.91 3.76
C LYS A 317 25.95 16.79 2.89
N GLY A 318 24.66 16.86 2.64
CA GLY A 318 23.90 15.84 1.91
C GLY A 318 22.87 15.15 2.81
N LYS A 319 21.81 14.62 2.18
CA LYS A 319 20.65 14.05 2.86
C LYS A 319 20.96 12.70 3.51
N SER A 320 20.37 12.46 4.67
CA SER A 320 20.52 11.21 5.43
C SER A 320 19.17 10.74 5.97
N LEU A 321 18.75 9.56 5.55
CA LEU A 321 17.54 8.89 6.03
C LEU A 321 17.80 8.20 7.37
N VAL A 322 16.92 8.37 8.33
CA VAL A 322 16.88 7.63 9.60
C VAL A 322 15.50 7.01 9.74
N GLN A 323 15.42 5.72 10.03
CA GLN A 323 14.17 4.98 10.22
C GLN A 323 14.11 4.41 11.63
N LEU A 324 12.92 4.37 12.22
CA LEU A 324 12.61 3.78 13.52
C LEU A 324 11.54 2.71 13.33
N SER A 325 11.74 1.52 13.87
CA SER A 325 10.74 0.45 13.91
C SER A 325 10.53 -0.01 15.34
N ILE A 326 9.26 -0.18 15.73
CA ILE A 326 8.88 -0.63 17.08
C ILE A 326 8.05 -1.90 16.93
N THR A 327 8.53 -3.02 17.46
CA THR A 327 7.81 -4.31 17.44
C THR A 327 7.77 -4.93 18.83
N LYS A 328 6.76 -5.76 19.12
CA LYS A 328 6.62 -6.42 20.42
C LYS A 328 6.16 -7.86 20.27
N GLY A 329 6.61 -8.73 21.18
CA GLY A 329 6.17 -10.12 21.27
C GLY A 329 7.13 -11.10 20.59
N GLU A 330 6.67 -12.31 20.29
CA GLU A 330 7.55 -13.37 19.75
C GLU A 330 8.20 -13.00 18.42
N GLU A 331 7.51 -12.23 17.57
CA GLU A 331 8.05 -11.73 16.30
C GLU A 331 9.28 -10.83 16.53
N ALA A 332 9.22 -9.96 17.53
CA ALA A 332 10.33 -9.09 17.90
C ALA A 332 11.59 -9.89 18.30
N ALA A 333 11.42 -10.96 19.09
CA ALA A 333 12.51 -11.84 19.48
C ALA A 333 13.04 -12.68 18.30
N ARG A 334 12.16 -13.16 17.41
CA ARG A 334 12.54 -13.91 16.20
C ARG A 334 13.32 -13.06 15.20
N ASP A 335 13.02 -11.77 15.09
CA ASP A 335 13.73 -10.88 14.17
C ASP A 335 15.04 -10.36 14.76
N PHE A 336 15.23 -10.47 16.08
CA PHE A 336 16.50 -10.22 16.75
C PHE A 336 17.45 -11.41 16.58
N THR A 337 17.96 -11.63 15.36
CA THR A 337 18.88 -12.75 15.04
C THR A 337 20.33 -12.30 14.82
N GLY A 338 21.28 -13.17 15.17
CA GLY A 338 22.71 -13.08 14.84
C GLY A 338 23.58 -12.13 15.70
N GLY A 339 24.74 -12.64 16.15
CA GLY A 339 26.00 -11.94 16.52
C GLY A 339 26.01 -10.88 17.63
N ASP A 340 26.83 -11.11 18.67
CA ASP A 340 27.31 -10.19 19.74
C ASP A 340 26.37 -9.06 20.18
N ALA A 341 25.24 -9.41 20.78
CA ALA A 341 24.44 -8.45 21.53
C ALA A 341 25.05 -8.25 22.92
N ALA A 342 25.34 -7.00 23.28
CA ALA A 342 25.82 -6.65 24.62
C ALA A 342 24.62 -6.37 25.53
N PRO A 343 24.53 -7.02 26.72
CA PRO A 343 23.49 -6.68 27.68
C PRO A 343 23.81 -5.35 28.38
N LEU A 344 22.78 -4.54 28.59
CA LEU A 344 22.81 -3.42 29.54
C LEU A 344 22.49 -3.90 30.96
N GLU A 345 22.64 -3.03 31.95
CA GLU A 345 22.38 -3.34 33.36
C GLU A 345 20.93 -3.77 33.63
N ASP A 346 19.96 -3.20 32.89
CA ASP A 346 18.55 -3.58 32.96
C ASP A 346 18.27 -4.92 32.23
N GLY A 347 19.27 -5.47 31.54
CA GLY A 347 19.22 -6.68 30.72
C GLY A 347 18.59 -6.49 29.34
N THR A 348 18.41 -5.25 28.89
CA THR A 348 18.16 -4.93 27.48
C THR A 348 19.36 -5.36 26.65
N GLN A 349 19.13 -6.13 25.59
CA GLN A 349 20.17 -6.52 24.64
C GLN A 349 20.32 -5.43 23.59
N VAL A 350 21.55 -5.04 23.28
CA VAL A 350 21.85 -4.02 22.26
C VAL A 350 22.77 -4.61 21.21
N LYS A 351 22.38 -4.47 19.95
CA LYS A 351 23.17 -4.87 18.79
C LYS A 351 23.43 -3.65 17.92
N VAL A 352 24.68 -3.50 17.47
CA VAL A 352 25.12 -2.43 16.57
C VAL A 352 25.64 -3.05 15.29
N THR A 353 25.27 -2.51 14.12
CA THR A 353 25.77 -3.01 12.84
C THR A 353 26.10 -1.84 11.91
N GLN A 354 27.19 -1.97 11.16
CA GLN A 354 27.53 -1.11 10.04
C GLN A 354 27.82 -1.99 8.84
N ARG A 355 27.12 -1.74 7.73
CA ARG A 355 27.28 -2.55 6.51
C ARG A 355 26.90 -1.74 5.27
N PRO A 356 27.32 -2.17 4.07
CA PRO A 356 26.68 -1.71 2.84
C PRO A 356 25.18 -2.01 2.87
N ALA A 357 24.36 -1.07 2.40
CA ALA A 357 22.92 -1.29 2.26
C ALA A 357 22.65 -2.33 1.16
N GLN A 358 21.55 -3.07 1.30
CA GLN A 358 21.14 -4.08 0.31
C GLN A 358 20.73 -3.47 -1.05
N LYS A 359 20.35 -2.19 -1.03
CA LYS A 359 19.88 -1.42 -2.19
C LYS A 359 20.68 -0.12 -2.29
N GLY A 360 20.68 0.46 -3.49
CA GLY A 360 21.29 1.76 -3.75
C GLY A 360 22.81 1.70 -3.94
N LYS A 361 23.32 2.56 -4.83
CA LYS A 361 24.74 2.57 -5.18
C LYS A 361 25.54 3.35 -4.14
N GLY A 362 26.51 2.68 -3.51
CA GLY A 362 27.39 3.27 -2.50
C GLY A 362 26.69 3.60 -1.18
N VAL A 363 25.45 3.14 -1.00
CA VAL A 363 24.67 3.40 0.20
C VAL A 363 25.16 2.52 1.34
N VAL A 364 25.33 3.12 2.52
CA VAL A 364 25.66 2.40 3.75
C VAL A 364 24.47 2.43 4.69
N GLU A 365 24.34 1.37 5.48
CA GLU A 365 23.32 1.20 6.51
C GLU A 365 24.02 1.03 7.86
N TRP A 366 23.72 1.93 8.79
CA TRP A 366 24.08 1.81 10.19
C TRP A 366 22.83 1.46 10.98
N SER A 367 22.93 0.53 11.92
CA SER A 367 21.79 0.15 12.75
C SER A 367 22.17 0.02 14.22
N VAL A 368 21.22 0.39 15.07
CA VAL A 368 21.20 0.02 16.48
C VAL A 368 19.85 -0.62 16.77
N ASP A 369 19.88 -1.83 17.33
CA ASP A 369 18.74 -2.71 17.54
C ASP A 369 18.72 -3.13 19.01
N THR A 370 17.63 -2.83 19.72
CA THR A 370 17.47 -3.18 21.13
C THR A 370 16.36 -4.19 21.31
N LEU A 371 16.57 -5.18 22.18
CA LEU A 371 15.54 -6.10 22.64
C LEU A 371 15.45 -6.02 24.17
N HIS A 372 14.34 -5.46 24.65
CA HIS A 372 14.03 -5.35 26.06
C HIS A 372 13.48 -6.69 26.60
N LYS A 373 13.66 -6.93 27.91
CA LYS A 373 13.16 -8.14 28.60
C LYS A 373 11.66 -8.39 28.46
N ASN A 374 10.87 -7.32 28.30
CA ASN A 374 9.42 -7.39 28.12
C ASN A 374 9.00 -7.76 26.67
N GLY A 375 9.97 -8.10 25.81
CA GLY A 375 9.74 -8.46 24.42
C GLY A 375 9.50 -7.27 23.49
N LEU A 376 9.74 -6.03 23.94
CA LEU A 376 9.77 -4.85 23.08
C LEU A 376 11.10 -4.80 22.34
N ARG A 377 11.05 -4.60 21.02
CA ARG A 377 12.20 -4.34 20.17
C ARG A 377 12.09 -2.96 19.55
N VAL A 378 13.17 -2.20 19.64
CA VAL A 378 13.29 -0.87 19.05
C VAL A 378 14.51 -0.87 18.14
N VAL A 379 14.31 -0.58 16.85
CA VAL A 379 15.38 -0.57 15.85
C VAL A 379 15.45 0.80 15.22
N VAL A 380 16.65 1.37 15.19
CA VAL A 380 16.94 2.53 14.35
C VAL A 380 17.91 2.12 13.24
N LEU A 381 17.56 2.46 12.01
CA LEU A 381 18.41 2.36 10.83
C LEU A 381 18.77 3.76 10.37
N ALA A 382 20.00 3.97 9.89
CA ALA A 382 20.44 5.23 9.34
C ALA A 382 21.25 5.02 8.06
N TYR A 383 21.02 5.87 7.07
CA TYR A 383 21.58 5.76 5.73
C TYR A 383 22.22 7.08 5.29
N ASN A 384 23.24 6.99 4.45
CA ASN A 384 23.94 8.14 3.85
C ASN A 384 23.25 8.69 2.57
N THR A 385 21.93 8.48 2.46
CA THR A 385 21.11 8.91 1.33
C THR A 385 19.71 9.28 1.81
N ALA A 386 18.94 10.03 1.02
CA ALA A 386 17.55 10.34 1.31
C ALA A 386 16.61 9.15 1.07
N ASN A 387 16.95 8.24 0.15
CA ASN A 387 16.13 7.11 -0.26
C ASN A 387 17.01 5.86 -0.39
N VAL A 388 16.66 4.77 0.28
CA VAL A 388 17.44 3.51 0.31
C VAL A 388 17.68 2.89 -1.08
N SER A 389 16.86 3.23 -2.08
CA SER A 389 17.05 2.76 -3.46
C SER A 389 17.87 3.73 -4.32
N GLY A 390 18.15 4.92 -3.82
CA GLY A 390 18.91 5.98 -4.50
C GLY A 390 20.43 5.78 -4.45
N SER A 391 21.17 6.85 -4.77
CA SER A 391 22.63 6.89 -4.61
C SER A 391 23.01 7.55 -3.29
N ALA A 392 24.17 7.20 -2.75
CA ALA A 392 24.74 7.92 -1.61
C ALA A 392 24.92 9.41 -1.92
N THR A 393 24.60 10.26 -0.95
CA THR A 393 24.77 11.72 -1.06
C THR A 393 25.86 12.27 -0.14
N ARG A 394 26.38 11.40 0.73
CA ARG A 394 27.44 11.66 1.73
C ARG A 394 28.16 10.35 2.05
N GLU A 395 29.30 10.41 2.72
CA GLU A 395 30.11 9.20 3.02
C GLU A 395 29.48 8.33 4.12
N ALA A 396 28.87 8.95 5.13
CA ALA A 396 28.26 8.29 6.27
C ALA A 396 26.94 8.97 6.69
N PRO A 397 26.05 8.28 7.42
CA PRO A 397 24.82 8.88 7.93
C PRO A 397 25.05 10.17 8.74
N ALA A 398 24.05 11.03 8.81
CA ALA A 398 24.14 12.31 9.52
C ALA A 398 24.22 12.16 11.05
N LEU A 399 23.67 11.07 11.58
CA LEU A 399 23.78 10.72 13.01
C LEU A 399 24.91 9.72 13.24
N THR A 400 25.66 9.91 14.33
CA THR A 400 26.69 8.95 14.77
C THR A 400 26.06 7.71 15.39
N LEU A 401 26.82 6.61 15.49
CA LEU A 401 26.34 5.40 16.17
C LEU A 401 25.91 5.67 17.62
N GLU A 402 26.62 6.56 18.32
CA GLU A 402 26.28 6.98 19.68
C GLU A 402 24.92 7.69 19.70
N GLN A 403 24.68 8.60 18.76
CA GLN A 403 23.39 9.28 18.65
C GLN A 403 22.27 8.30 18.32
N LEU A 404 22.48 7.35 17.41
CA LEU A 404 21.50 6.28 17.13
C LEU A 404 21.22 5.43 18.37
N LYS A 405 22.25 5.13 19.16
CA LYS A 405 22.13 4.41 20.43
C LYS A 405 21.30 5.20 21.44
N GLU A 406 21.45 6.52 21.51
CA GLU A 406 20.60 7.35 22.35
C GLU A 406 19.12 7.34 21.93
N LEU A 407 18.81 7.19 20.63
CA LEU A 407 17.42 7.13 20.15
C LEU A 407 16.73 5.85 20.62
N VAL A 408 17.38 4.69 20.46
CA VAL A 408 16.83 3.40 20.86
C VAL A 408 16.83 3.17 22.37
N LEU A 409 17.66 3.89 23.12
CA LEU A 409 17.71 3.85 24.59
C LEU A 409 16.97 5.03 25.26
N ALA A 410 16.23 5.82 24.49
CA ALA A 410 15.55 6.98 25.03
C ALA A 410 14.55 6.58 26.15
N PRO A 411 14.45 7.40 27.22
CA PRO A 411 13.52 7.12 28.31
C PRO A 411 12.08 7.13 27.80
N GLY A 412 11.29 6.13 28.20
CA GLY A 412 9.90 5.95 27.74
C GLY A 412 9.66 4.67 26.95
N TRP A 413 10.70 4.08 26.35
CA TRP A 413 10.60 2.72 25.78
C TRP A 413 10.39 1.65 26.86
N ASN A 414 10.91 1.91 28.07
CA ASN A 414 10.93 1.00 29.20
C ASN A 414 9.78 1.16 30.20
N ARG A 415 8.87 2.13 30.01
CA ARG A 415 7.68 2.25 30.87
C ARG A 415 6.64 1.25 30.40
N ALA A 416 6.05 0.50 31.33
CA ALA A 416 4.90 -0.33 31.00
C ALA A 416 3.73 0.58 30.58
N SER A 417 3.01 0.20 29.52
CA SER A 417 1.67 0.73 29.24
C SER A 417 0.84 0.62 30.52
N GLY A 418 0.20 1.71 30.94
CA GLY A 418 -0.37 1.91 32.27
C GLY A 418 -1.02 0.67 32.92
N SER A 419 -0.65 0.45 34.18
CA SER A 419 -1.39 -0.37 35.15
C SER A 419 -2.72 0.28 35.53
#